data_AF-A0A973B3J0-F1
#
_entry.id   AF-A0A973B3J0-F1
#
_cell.length_a   1.000
_cell.length_b   1.000
_cell.length_c   1.000
_cell.angle_alpha   90.00
_cell.angle_beta   90.00
_cell.angle_gamma   90.00
#
_symmetry.space_group_name_H-M   'P 1'
#
loop_
_entity.id
_entity.type
_entity.pdbx_description
1 polymer ?
#
loop_
_entity_poly.entity_id
_entity_poly.type
_entity_poly.pdbx_seq_one_letter_code
_entity_poly.pdbx_strand_id
1 'polypeptide(L)' 'MEYKNYILPHIWNLKPYSSARDEFKGSDGIFLDANENPIGSGLEENYNRYP' A
#
# COMPACT_ATOMS: atom_id res chain seq x y z
N MET A 1 11.55 20.26 -14.58
CA MET A 1 10.14 20.70 -14.56
C MET A 1 9.75 20.98 -13.12
N GLU A 2 9.04 22.07 -12.87
CA GLU A 2 8.54 22.41 -11.54
C GLU A 2 7.16 21.78 -11.33
N TYR A 3 7.11 20.55 -10.80
CA TYR A 3 5.87 19.77 -10.65
C TYR A 3 4.81 20.42 -9.77
N LYS A 4 5.24 21.25 -8.81
CA LYS A 4 4.37 21.99 -7.89
C LYS A 4 3.36 22.89 -8.62
N ASN A 5 3.69 23.35 -9.83
CA ASN A 5 2.81 24.22 -10.62
C ASN A 5 1.62 23.47 -11.25
N TYR A 6 1.67 22.14 -11.30
CA TYR A 6 0.65 21.30 -11.92
C TYR A 6 -0.18 20.50 -10.90
N ILE A 7 0.22 20.53 -9.63
CA ILE A 7 -0.41 19.76 -8.55
C ILE A 7 -1.23 20.71 -7.70
N LEU A 8 -2.44 20.29 -7.33
CA LEU A 8 -3.32 21.06 -6.47
C LEU A 8 -2.67 21.30 -5.10
N PRO A 9 -2.75 22.51 -4.52
CA PRO A 9 -2.09 22.83 -3.25
C PRO A 9 -2.45 21.88 -2.10
N HIS A 10 -3.70 21.39 -2.04
CA HIS A 10 -4.11 20.45 -0.99
C HIS A 10 -3.52 19.04 -1.17
N ILE A 11 -3.26 18.61 -2.41
CA ILE A 11 -2.59 17.33 -2.69
C ILE A 11 -1.10 17.44 -2.38
N TRP A 12 -0.47 18.56 -2.78
CA TRP A 12 0.94 18.80 -2.50
C TRP A 12 1.26 18.81 -0.98
N ASN A 13 0.33 19.33 -0.18
CA ASN A 13 0.45 19.40 1.28
C ASN A 13 -0.21 18.24 2.02
N LEU A 14 -0.74 17.24 1.30
CA LEU A 14 -1.42 16.10 1.92
C LEU A 14 -0.40 15.28 2.72
N LYS A 15 -0.72 14.99 3.98
CA LYS A 15 0.04 13.98 4.73
C LYS A 15 -0.35 12.59 4.17
N PRO A 16 0.61 11.82 3.63
CA PRO A 16 0.30 10.47 3.14
C PRO A 16 -0.19 9.61 4.30
N TYR A 17 -1.06 8.66 3.98
CA TYR A 17 -1.45 7.62 4.92
C TYR A 17 -0.21 6.81 5.32
N SER A 18 -0.09 6.50 6.61
CA SER A 18 0.98 5.67 7.17
C SER A 18 0.41 4.30 7.48
N SER A 19 1.02 3.25 6.96
CA SER A 19 0.73 1.87 7.36
C SER A 19 1.70 1.41 8.45
N ALA A 20 1.32 0.39 9.22
CA ALA A 20 2.21 -0.20 10.22
C ALA A 20 3.51 -0.78 9.59
N ARG A 21 3.49 -1.12 8.30
CA ARG A 21 4.70 -1.48 7.52
C ARG A 21 5.60 -0.30 7.20
N ASP A 22 5.07 0.91 7.06
CA ASP A 22 5.89 2.12 6.88
C ASP A 22 6.62 2.52 8.17
N GLU A 23 6.09 2.10 9.32
CA GLU A 23 6.64 2.37 10.66
C GLU A 23 7.62 1.29 11.13
N PHE A 24 7.45 0.04 10.68
CA PHE A 24 8.32 -1.08 11.01
C PHE A 24 9.62 -1.09 10.19
N LYS A 25 10.78 -1.13 10.84
CA LYS A 25 12.10 -1.13 10.19
C LYS A 25 12.82 -2.49 10.16
N GLY A 26 12.20 -3.54 10.69
CA GLY A 26 12.74 -4.91 10.65
C GLY A 26 12.34 -5.65 9.38
N SER A 27 13.04 -6.74 9.06
CA SER A 27 12.68 -7.67 7.97
C SER A 27 11.96 -8.93 8.45
N ASP A 28 12.07 -9.25 9.74
CA ASP A 28 11.59 -10.51 10.32
C ASP A 28 10.46 -10.26 11.32
N GLY A 29 9.36 -11.01 11.21
CA GLY A 29 8.21 -10.92 12.12
C GLY A 29 6.95 -11.59 11.58
N ILE A 30 5.96 -11.79 12.45
CA ILE A 30 4.59 -12.18 12.08
C ILE A 30 3.76 -10.90 12.00
N PHE A 31 3.22 -10.59 10.83
CA PHE A 31 2.46 -9.36 10.57
C PHE A 31 0.96 -9.60 10.72
N LEU A 32 0.36 -9.04 11.76
CA LEU A 32 -1.08 -9.13 12.09
C LEU A 32 -1.67 -7.72 12.26
N ASP A 33 -1.32 -6.81 11.37
CA ASP A 33 -1.57 -5.37 11.44
C ASP A 33 -2.57 -4.88 10.38
N ALA A 34 -2.80 -5.66 9.31
CA ALA A 34 -3.61 -5.26 8.15
C ALA A 34 -4.96 -6.02 8.01
N ASN A 35 -5.36 -6.82 8.99
CA ASN A 35 -6.57 -7.66 8.94
C ASN A 35 -6.64 -8.58 7.70
N GLU A 36 -5.50 -9.09 7.24
CA GLU A 36 -5.44 -10.00 6.09
C GLU A 36 -6.10 -11.36 6.41
N ASN A 37 -6.70 -11.97 5.39
CA ASN A 37 -7.24 -13.31 5.51
C ASN A 37 -6.10 -14.35 5.55
N PRO A 38 -6.03 -15.23 6.57
CA PRO A 38 -4.97 -16.24 6.66
C PRO A 38 -5.05 -17.36 5.61
N ILE A 39 -6.16 -17.47 4.86
CA ILE A 39 -6.44 -18.60 3.95
C ILE A 39 -5.93 -18.33 2.52
N GLY A 40 -5.39 -17.13 2.22
CA GLY A 40 -4.85 -16.78 0.91
C GLY A 40 -5.91 -16.42 -0.13
N SER A 41 -5.56 -16.52 -1.42
CA SER A 41 -6.48 -16.20 -2.53
C SER A 41 -7.65 -17.18 -2.60
N GLY A 42 -8.85 -16.68 -2.89
CA GLY A 42 -10.04 -17.51 -3.12
C GLY A 42 -10.09 -18.19 -4.50
N LEU A 43 -9.07 -18.03 -5.33
CA LEU A 43 -8.98 -18.63 -6.66
C LEU A 43 -7.79 -19.59 -6.72
N GLU A 44 -8.01 -20.77 -7.30
CA GLU A 44 -6.94 -21.75 -7.55
C GLU A 44 -6.03 -21.37 -8.73
N GLU A 45 -6.51 -20.57 -9.68
CA GLU A 45 -5.80 -20.24 -10.92
C GLU A 45 -5.17 -18.84 -10.91
N ASN A 46 -4.02 -18.72 -11.60
CA ASN A 46 -3.34 -17.47 -11.86
C ASN A 46 -3.70 -16.92 -13.25
N TYR A 47 -4.37 -15.77 -13.30
CA TYR A 47 -4.71 -15.10 -14.55
C TYR A 47 -3.63 -14.11 -14.99
N ASN A 48 -3.25 -14.19 -16.26
CA ASN A 48 -2.18 -13.38 -16.87
C ASN A 48 -2.69 -12.06 -17.48
N ARG A 49 -3.99 -11.79 -17.31
CA ARG A 49 -4.73 -10.64 -17.82
C ARG A 49 -5.64 -10.12 -16.72
N TYR A 50 -6.03 -8.86 -16.84
CA TYR A 50 -7.02 -8.27 -15.95
C TYR A 50 -8.35 -9.06 -15.99
N PRO A 51 -9.13 -9.03 -14.89
CA PRO A 51 -10.57 -9.24 -14.95
C PRO A 51 -11.23 -8.39 -16.03
#